data_AF-A0A7C1UZI5-F1
#
_entry.id   AF-A0A7C1UZI5-F1
#
_cell.length_a   1.000
_cell.length_b   1.000
_cell.length_c   1.000
_cell.angle_alpha   90.00
_cell.angle_beta   90.00
_cell.angle_gamma   90.00
#
_symmetry.space_group_name_H-M   'P 1'
#
loop_
_entity.id
_entity.type
_entity.pdbx_description
1 polymer ?
#
loop_
_entity_poly.entity_id
_entity_poly.type
_entity_poly.pdbx_seq_one_letter_code
_entity_poly.pdbx_strand_id
1 'polypeptide(L)'
;MIEYSKLNEGVYKEDNLSEEQIWKIFIKIFNVAESSKVASYKFGLIYSILKCSLVNENRLKFTFKDIFTPFTQIYWKLIVNHQLFQISSKTLSSIYKILINYVIQNPKFRNGDFKEILNEDQEKILNKVELKCSRNVFGALFGDSEEFFYSFNKKESCIEK
;
A
#
# COMPACT_ATOMS: atom_id res chain seq x y z
N MET A 1 16.42 -3.87 18.89
CA MET A 1 15.60 -4.36 17.76
C MET A 1 15.46 -3.20 16.78
N ILE A 2 15.74 -3.39 15.49
CA ILE A 2 15.66 -2.33 14.48
C ILE A 2 14.19 -1.97 14.25
N GLU A 3 13.86 -0.68 14.32
CA GLU A 3 12.50 -0.20 14.06
C GLU A 3 12.34 0.18 12.59
N TYR A 4 12.13 -0.81 11.73
CA TYR A 4 12.09 -0.65 10.27
C TYR A 4 11.14 0.45 9.77
N SER A 5 10.02 0.68 10.46
CA SER A 5 9.05 1.72 10.07
C SER A 5 9.64 3.14 10.05
N LYS A 6 10.69 3.39 10.84
CA LYS A 6 11.39 4.68 10.94
C LYS A 6 12.54 4.85 9.96
N LEU A 7 12.93 3.81 9.22
CA LEU A 7 13.98 3.91 8.21
C LEU A 7 13.59 4.88 7.10
N ASN A 8 14.57 5.63 6.58
CA ASN A 8 14.37 6.51 5.42
C ASN A 8 14.59 5.79 4.10
N GLU A 9 15.41 4.76 4.10
CA GLU A 9 15.73 3.91 2.96
C GLU A 9 16.06 2.50 3.44
N GLY A 10 16.00 1.55 2.51
CA GLY A 10 16.38 0.16 2.72
C GLY A 10 16.83 -0.45 1.40
N VAL A 11 17.85 -1.31 1.46
CA VAL A 11 18.39 -2.03 0.31
C VAL A 11 18.00 -3.49 0.44
N TYR A 12 17.38 -4.06 -0.60
CA TYR A 12 16.99 -5.47 -0.56
C TYR A 12 18.22 -6.40 -0.55
N LYS A 13 18.03 -7.61 -0.03
CA LYS A 13 19.04 -8.67 -0.09
C LYS A 13 19.03 -9.34 -1.46
N GLU A 14 20.14 -9.25 -2.18
CA GLU A 14 20.39 -10.04 -3.39
C GLU A 14 20.66 -11.50 -3.01
N ASP A 15 19.59 -12.29 -2.85
CA ASP A 15 19.67 -13.74 -2.68
C ASP A 15 18.53 -14.44 -3.42
N ASN A 16 18.79 -15.64 -3.91
CA ASN A 16 17.79 -16.46 -4.59
C ASN A 16 16.93 -17.18 -3.54
N LEU A 17 15.75 -16.63 -3.25
CA LEU A 17 14.79 -17.31 -2.39
C LEU A 17 14.15 -18.50 -3.10
N SER A 18 14.07 -19.64 -2.41
CA SER A 18 13.20 -20.74 -2.80
C SER A 18 11.72 -20.37 -2.58
N GLU A 19 10.83 -21.07 -3.28
CA GLU A 19 9.38 -20.89 -3.10
C GLU A 19 8.95 -21.11 -1.65
N GLU A 20 9.55 -22.09 -0.95
CA GLU A 20 9.28 -22.36 0.46
C GLU A 20 9.68 -21.17 1.36
N GLN A 21 10.81 -20.51 1.06
CA GLN A 21 11.25 -19.33 1.80
C GLN A 21 10.31 -18.14 1.55
N ILE A 22 9.92 -17.91 0.30
CA ILE A 22 8.93 -16.88 -0.06
C ILE A 22 7.61 -17.13 0.68
N TRP A 23 7.16 -18.39 0.72
CA TRP A 23 5.93 -18.78 1.40
C TRP A 23 5.99 -18.52 2.91
N LYS A 24 7.12 -18.85 3.56
CA LYS A 24 7.35 -18.54 4.98
C LYS A 24 7.27 -17.04 5.26
N ILE A 25 7.84 -16.20 4.39
CA ILE A 25 7.75 -14.74 4.52
C ILE A 25 6.29 -14.29 4.45
N PHE A 26 5.51 -14.78 3.50
CA PHE A 26 4.09 -14.42 3.41
C PHE A 26 3.28 -14.87 4.61
N ILE A 27 3.50 -16.08 5.13
CA ILE A 27 2.86 -16.56 6.37
C ILE A 27 3.12 -15.57 7.50
N LYS A 28 4.38 -15.16 7.69
CA LYS A 28 4.78 -14.19 8.72
C LYS A 28 4.11 -12.82 8.53
N ILE A 29 4.14 -12.28 7.31
CA ILE A 29 3.52 -10.99 6.97
C ILE A 29 2.03 -10.96 7.33
N PHE A 30 1.31 -12.04 7.00
CA PHE A 30 -0.14 -12.15 7.18
C PHE A 30 -0.57 -12.78 8.51
N ASN A 31 0.37 -13.22 9.34
CA ASN A 31 0.07 -13.72 10.67
C ASN A 31 -0.44 -12.58 11.56
N VAL A 32 -1.74 -12.61 11.84
CA VAL A 32 -2.44 -11.58 12.63
C VAL A 32 -1.94 -11.55 14.09
N ALA A 33 -1.41 -12.66 14.61
CA ALA A 33 -0.87 -12.73 15.97
C ALA A 33 0.50 -12.05 16.12
N GLU A 34 1.26 -11.92 15.02
CA GLU A 34 2.63 -11.37 15.02
C GLU A 34 2.71 -9.96 14.41
N SER A 35 1.69 -9.55 13.66
CA SER A 35 1.66 -8.24 13.00
C SER A 35 1.05 -7.16 13.89
N SER A 36 1.88 -6.21 14.32
CA SER A 36 1.45 -5.00 15.07
C SER A 36 0.49 -4.07 14.31
N LYS A 37 0.28 -4.29 13.00
CA LYS A 37 -0.65 -3.52 12.15
C LYS A 37 -1.65 -4.43 11.43
N VAL A 38 -2.81 -3.86 11.10
CA VAL A 38 -3.94 -4.58 10.47
C VAL A 38 -3.50 -5.22 9.15
N ALA A 39 -3.63 -6.55 9.06
CA ALA A 39 -3.16 -7.36 7.92
C ALA A 39 -3.72 -6.91 6.56
N SER A 40 -4.93 -6.33 6.53
CA SER A 40 -5.56 -5.82 5.30
C SER A 40 -4.72 -4.73 4.62
N TYR A 41 -4.05 -3.88 5.39
CA TYR A 41 -3.18 -2.84 4.85
C TYR A 41 -1.97 -3.42 4.11
N LYS A 42 -1.30 -4.40 4.73
CA LYS A 42 -0.14 -5.07 4.12
C LYS A 42 -0.55 -5.79 2.84
N PHE A 43 -1.70 -6.45 2.85
CA PHE A 43 -2.26 -7.10 1.66
C PHE A 43 -2.45 -6.11 0.51
N GLY A 44 -3.14 -4.98 0.76
CA GLY A 44 -3.36 -3.96 -0.26
C GLY A 44 -2.05 -3.39 -0.82
N LEU A 45 -1.04 -3.20 0.03
CA LEU A 45 0.26 -2.69 -0.40
C LEU A 45 1.04 -3.71 -1.24
N ILE A 46 1.12 -4.98 -0.80
CA ILE A 46 1.77 -6.07 -1.56
C ILE A 46 1.09 -6.25 -2.91
N TYR A 47 -0.25 -6.32 -2.94
CA TYR A 47 -1.00 -6.42 -4.18
C TYR A 47 -0.66 -5.28 -5.15
N SER A 48 -0.54 -4.06 -4.63
CA SER A 48 -0.23 -2.87 -5.43
C SER A 48 1.19 -2.91 -6.00
N ILE A 49 2.17 -3.37 -5.22
CA ILE A 49 3.55 -3.58 -5.66
C ILE A 49 3.60 -4.62 -6.79
N LEU A 50 3.02 -5.80 -6.57
CA LEU A 50 2.98 -6.87 -7.57
C LEU A 50 2.29 -6.41 -8.86
N LYS A 51 1.18 -5.67 -8.74
CA LYS A 51 0.46 -5.15 -9.89
C LYS A 51 1.31 -4.17 -10.71
N CYS A 52 2.11 -3.33 -10.07
CA CYS A 52 3.04 -2.45 -10.77
C CYS A 52 4.15 -3.24 -11.49
N SER A 53 4.72 -4.25 -10.84
CA SER A 53 5.75 -5.11 -11.45
C SER A 53 5.24 -5.87 -12.68
N LEU A 54 3.99 -6.37 -12.67
CA LEU A 54 3.39 -7.10 -13.79
C LEU A 54 3.09 -6.22 -15.02
N VAL A 55 2.83 -4.93 -14.81
CA VAL A 55 2.52 -4.01 -15.92
C VAL A 55 3.77 -3.64 -16.71
N ASN A 56 4.95 -3.71 -16.09
CA ASN A 56 6.21 -3.37 -16.75
C ASN A 56 7.37 -4.16 -16.15
N GLU A 57 7.57 -5.38 -16.63
CA GLU A 57 8.61 -6.31 -16.14
C GLU A 57 10.04 -5.74 -16.26
N ASN A 58 10.26 -4.83 -17.21
CA ASN A 58 11.55 -4.17 -17.43
C ASN A 58 11.76 -2.93 -16.55
N ARG A 59 10.72 -2.47 -15.83
CA ARG A 59 10.81 -1.29 -14.96
C ARG A 59 11.30 -1.73 -13.58
N LEU A 60 12.53 -1.34 -13.27
CA LEU A 60 13.15 -1.63 -11.97
C LEU A 60 12.76 -0.63 -10.87
N LYS A 61 12.25 0.55 -11.22
CA LYS A 61 11.95 1.63 -10.27
C LYS A 61 10.51 2.13 -10.38
N PHE A 62 9.76 2.07 -9.28
CA PHE A 62 8.38 2.55 -9.18
C PHE A 62 8.28 3.68 -8.16
N THR A 63 7.56 4.76 -8.51
CA THR A 63 7.27 5.83 -7.56
C THR A 63 6.19 5.41 -6.57
N PHE A 64 6.11 6.06 -5.42
CA PHE A 64 5.02 5.85 -4.48
C PHE A 64 3.66 6.14 -5.11
N LYS A 65 3.57 7.13 -6.01
CA LYS A 65 2.34 7.40 -6.78
C LYS A 65 1.95 6.22 -7.67
N ASP A 66 2.91 5.56 -8.32
CA ASP A 66 2.65 4.34 -9.11
C ASP A 66 2.01 3.26 -8.23
N ILE A 67 2.51 3.05 -7.01
CA ILE A 67 2.02 2.04 -6.05
C ILE A 67 0.68 2.46 -5.42
N PHE A 68 0.54 3.71 -5.03
CA PHE A 68 -0.66 4.18 -4.34
C PHE A 68 -1.87 4.34 -5.28
N THR A 69 -1.66 4.32 -6.59
CA THR A 69 -2.74 4.30 -7.58
C THR A 69 -3.58 3.01 -7.52
N PRO A 70 -3.02 1.82 -7.79
CA PRO A 70 -3.75 0.56 -7.62
C PRO A 70 -4.18 0.32 -6.16
N PHE A 71 -3.41 0.81 -5.18
CA PHE A 71 -3.79 0.76 -3.76
C PHE A 71 -5.09 1.53 -3.51
N THR A 72 -5.21 2.75 -4.01
CA THR A 72 -6.40 3.57 -3.85
C THR A 72 -7.59 2.95 -4.58
N GLN A 73 -7.37 2.39 -5.78
CA GLN A 73 -8.42 1.72 -6.54
C GLN A 73 -8.99 0.49 -5.83
N ILE A 74 -8.14 -0.36 -5.23
CA ILE A 74 -8.64 -1.53 -4.50
C ILE A 74 -9.41 -1.10 -3.25
N TYR A 75 -8.92 -0.09 -2.53
CA TYR A 75 -9.61 0.42 -1.35
C TYR A 75 -10.89 1.19 -1.68
N TRP A 76 -10.97 1.83 -2.84
CA TRP A 76 -12.22 2.39 -3.35
C TRP A 76 -13.27 1.30 -3.49
N LYS A 77 -12.93 0.18 -4.13
CA LYS A 77 -13.84 -0.96 -4.27
C LYS A 77 -14.29 -1.50 -2.91
N LEU A 78 -13.34 -1.74 -2.01
CA LEU A 78 -13.64 -2.29 -0.69
C LEU A 78 -14.51 -1.35 0.15
N ILE A 79 -14.16 -0.06 0.21
CA ILE A 79 -14.80 0.91 1.11
C ILE A 79 -16.07 1.52 0.50
N VAL A 80 -16.00 1.98 -0.74
CA VAL A 80 -17.09 2.73 -1.38
C VAL A 80 -18.12 1.77 -1.98
N ASN A 81 -17.68 0.81 -2.79
CA ASN A 81 -18.61 -0.09 -3.47
C ASN A 81 -19.11 -1.23 -2.56
N HIS A 82 -18.24 -1.78 -1.71
CA HIS A 82 -18.58 -2.90 -0.82
C HIS A 82 -18.83 -2.50 0.64
N GLN A 83 -18.75 -1.22 0.98
CA GLN A 83 -19.06 -0.69 2.32
C GLN A 83 -18.26 -1.36 3.46
N LEU A 84 -17.05 -1.83 3.18
CA LEU A 84 -16.19 -2.44 4.19
C LEU A 84 -15.56 -1.39 5.08
N PHE A 85 -15.95 -1.40 6.35
CA PHE A 85 -15.36 -0.56 7.38
C PHE A 85 -13.88 -0.91 7.59
N GLN A 86 -13.00 0.08 7.43
CA GLN A 86 -11.57 -0.08 7.67
C GLN A 86 -11.17 0.64 8.97
N ILE A 87 -10.95 -0.15 10.01
CA ILE A 87 -10.58 0.32 11.35
C ILE A 87 -9.08 0.12 11.56
N SER A 88 -8.41 1.11 12.16
CA SER A 88 -7.04 1.04 12.64
C SER A 88 -7.02 1.47 14.11
N SER A 89 -6.55 0.59 15.00
CA SER A 89 -6.35 0.89 16.43
C SER A 89 -7.54 1.62 17.07
N LYS A 90 -8.76 1.08 16.88
CA LYS A 90 -10.05 1.60 17.39
C LYS A 90 -10.62 2.86 16.70
N THR A 91 -9.98 3.37 15.65
CA THR A 91 -10.49 4.52 14.86
C THR A 91 -10.57 4.21 13.39
N LEU A 92 -11.37 4.95 12.61
CA LEU A 92 -11.39 4.80 11.16
C LEU A 92 -10.01 5.11 10.56
N SER A 93 -9.54 4.24 9.66
CA SER A 93 -8.25 4.38 8.98
C SER A 93 -8.20 5.66 8.14
N SER A 94 -6.99 6.18 7.89
CA SER A 94 -6.82 7.40 7.08
C SER A 94 -7.39 7.26 5.68
N ILE A 95 -7.18 6.12 5.01
CA ILE A 95 -7.75 5.88 3.68
C ILE A 95 -9.28 5.89 3.71
N TYR A 96 -9.89 5.25 4.70
CA TYR A 96 -11.35 5.27 4.87
C TYR A 96 -11.88 6.70 4.95
N LYS A 97 -11.28 7.53 5.83
CA LYS A 97 -11.69 8.93 5.99
C LYS A 97 -11.52 9.72 4.70
N ILE A 98 -10.42 9.53 3.98
CA ILE A 98 -10.17 10.24 2.72
C ILE A 98 -11.26 9.91 1.69
N LEU A 99 -11.53 8.62 1.46
CA LEU A 99 -12.47 8.19 0.43
C LEU A 99 -13.92 8.53 0.79
N ILE A 100 -14.33 8.28 2.03
CA ILE A 100 -15.70 8.59 2.46
C ILE A 100 -15.97 10.09 2.48
N ASN A 101 -15.01 10.92 2.90
CA ASN A 101 -15.18 12.38 2.83
C ASN A 101 -15.40 12.85 1.39
N TYR A 102 -14.70 12.28 0.42
CA TYR A 102 -14.92 12.60 -1.00
C TYR A 102 -16.32 12.21 -1.47
N VAL A 103 -16.79 11.00 -1.11
CA VAL A 103 -18.13 10.49 -1.48
C VAL A 103 -19.23 11.30 -0.80
N ILE A 104 -19.05 11.76 0.43
CA ILE A 104 -20.01 12.65 1.12
C ILE A 104 -20.16 13.97 0.37
N GLN A 105 -19.05 14.54 -0.10
CA GLN A 105 -19.04 15.79 -0.87
C GLN A 105 -19.54 15.59 -2.32
N ASN A 106 -19.42 14.37 -2.85
CA ASN A 106 -19.79 14.04 -4.23
C ASN A 106 -20.65 12.75 -4.27
N PRO A 107 -21.91 12.78 -3.82
CA PRO A 107 -22.72 11.57 -3.66
C PRO A 107 -22.93 10.74 -4.93
N LYS A 108 -22.82 11.38 -6.12
CA LYS A 108 -22.92 10.72 -7.43
C LYS A 108 -21.92 9.58 -7.63
N PHE A 109 -20.78 9.60 -6.92
CA PHE A 109 -19.75 8.56 -7.01
C PHE A 109 -19.91 7.42 -6.01
N ARG A 110 -20.97 7.39 -5.19
CA ARG A 110 -21.19 6.33 -4.18
C ARG A 110 -21.20 4.91 -4.78
N ASN A 111 -21.65 4.77 -6.02
CA ASN A 111 -21.72 3.49 -6.72
C ASN A 111 -20.77 3.42 -7.94
N GLY A 112 -19.96 4.46 -8.16
CA GLY A 112 -19.06 4.54 -9.31
C GLY A 112 -17.71 3.86 -9.08
N ASP A 113 -16.93 3.71 -10.14
CA ASP A 113 -15.52 3.29 -10.06
C ASP A 113 -14.62 4.52 -9.85
N PHE A 114 -13.48 4.34 -9.18
CA PHE A 114 -12.50 5.41 -9.00
C PHE A 114 -12.10 6.07 -10.32
N LYS A 115 -12.02 5.29 -11.41
CA LYS A 115 -11.67 5.75 -12.76
C LYS A 115 -12.66 6.76 -13.36
N GLU A 116 -13.89 6.80 -12.87
CA GLU A 116 -14.94 7.71 -13.36
C GLU A 116 -14.83 9.12 -12.75
N ILE A 117 -14.03 9.26 -11.69
CA ILE A 117 -13.74 10.55 -11.06
C ILE A 117 -12.88 11.41 -11.99
N LEU A 118 -13.12 12.73 -12.01
CA LEU A 118 -12.32 13.67 -12.77
C LEU A 118 -10.83 13.58 -12.37
N ASN A 119 -9.94 13.62 -13.35
CA ASN A 119 -8.50 13.43 -13.14
C ASN A 119 -7.92 14.35 -12.03
N GLU A 120 -8.34 15.61 -11.98
CA GLU A 120 -7.90 16.55 -10.93
C GLU A 120 -8.27 16.09 -9.51
N ASP A 121 -9.46 15.50 -9.35
CA ASP A 121 -9.92 15.00 -8.06
C ASP A 121 -9.26 13.66 -7.71
N GLN A 122 -9.03 12.79 -8.70
CA GLN A 122 -8.22 11.59 -8.51
C GLN A 122 -6.83 11.96 -8.00
N GLU A 123 -6.15 12.94 -8.60
CA GLU A 123 -4.84 13.39 -8.16
C GLU A 123 -4.86 13.94 -6.73
N LYS A 124 -5.87 14.75 -6.37
CA LYS A 124 -6.03 15.24 -4.98
C LYS A 124 -6.21 14.09 -3.99
N ILE A 125 -6.97 13.06 -4.34
CA ILE A 125 -7.17 11.87 -3.50
C ILE A 125 -5.86 11.10 -3.38
N LEU A 126 -5.18 10.83 -4.49
CA LEU A 126 -3.91 10.09 -4.52
C LEU A 126 -2.84 10.78 -3.68
N ASN A 127 -2.67 12.09 -3.83
CA ASN A 127 -1.71 12.86 -3.04
C ASN A 127 -2.02 12.78 -1.53
N LYS A 128 -3.30 12.81 -1.15
CA LYS A 128 -3.72 12.65 0.26
C LYS A 128 -3.45 11.24 0.78
N VAL A 129 -3.75 10.21 -0.03
CA VAL A 129 -3.52 8.80 0.33
C VAL A 129 -2.03 8.56 0.47
N GLU A 130 -1.21 8.94 -0.51
CA GLU A 130 0.25 8.81 -0.46
C GLU A 130 0.80 9.47 0.79
N LEU A 131 0.50 10.76 1.03
CA LEU A 131 1.03 11.50 2.18
C LEU A 131 0.63 10.89 3.53
N LYS A 132 -0.60 10.37 3.66
CA LYS A 132 -1.08 9.79 4.92
C LYS A 132 -0.68 8.32 5.12
N CYS A 133 -0.52 7.57 4.04
CA CYS A 133 -0.29 6.13 4.10
C CYS A 133 1.19 5.77 3.93
N SER A 134 2.01 6.54 3.21
CA SER A 134 3.41 6.18 2.90
C SER A 134 4.38 6.21 4.09
N ARG A 135 4.08 7.05 5.11
CA ARG A 135 5.04 7.48 6.13
C ARG A 135 5.87 6.36 6.77
N ASN A 136 5.22 5.24 7.08
CA ASN A 136 5.80 4.16 7.88
C ASN A 136 5.72 2.79 7.21
N VAL A 137 5.08 2.70 6.04
CA VAL A 137 4.55 1.43 5.54
C VAL A 137 5.54 0.67 4.69
N PHE A 138 6.33 1.37 3.88
CA PHE A 138 7.40 0.75 3.09
C PHE A 138 8.49 0.22 4.01
N GLY A 139 8.94 1.02 4.98
CA GLY A 139 9.87 0.52 6.01
C GLY A 139 9.31 -0.70 6.76
N ALA A 140 8.06 -0.64 7.24
CA ALA A 140 7.46 -1.77 7.95
C ALA A 140 7.38 -3.04 7.09
N LEU A 141 6.84 -2.95 5.88
CA LEU A 141 6.72 -4.10 4.98
C LEU A 141 8.09 -4.62 4.53
N PHE A 142 9.07 -3.75 4.32
CA PHE A 142 10.46 -4.13 4.05
C PHE A 142 11.01 -5.05 5.16
N GLY A 143 10.88 -4.63 6.42
CA GLY A 143 11.30 -5.45 7.57
C GLY A 143 10.48 -6.73 7.72
N ASP A 144 9.16 -6.67 7.52
CA ASP A 144 8.29 -7.86 7.56
C ASP A 144 8.64 -8.87 6.45
N SER A 145 9.13 -8.39 5.32
CA SER A 145 9.61 -9.20 4.19
C SER A 145 11.03 -9.72 4.36
N GLU A 146 11.63 -9.53 5.53
CA GLU A 146 13.02 -9.90 5.83
C GLU A 146 14.04 -9.28 4.86
N GLU A 147 13.68 -8.12 4.32
CA GLU A 147 14.48 -7.29 3.40
C GLU A 147 14.62 -7.90 2.00
N PHE A 148 13.79 -8.88 1.60
CA PHE A 148 13.95 -9.56 0.30
C PHE A 148 13.06 -9.04 -0.83
N PHE A 149 11.99 -8.29 -0.56
CA PHE A 149 11.01 -7.99 -1.61
C PHE A 149 11.34 -6.76 -2.47
N TYR A 150 11.95 -5.73 -1.90
CA TYR A 150 12.25 -4.47 -2.60
C TYR A 150 13.22 -3.59 -1.81
N SER A 151 13.94 -2.72 -2.50
CA SER A 151 14.59 -1.53 -1.93
C SER A 151 13.60 -0.37 -1.89
N PHE A 152 13.76 0.59 -0.97
CA PHE A 152 12.96 1.81 -0.97
C PHE A 152 13.76 3.05 -0.59
N ASN A 153 13.31 4.20 -1.06
CA ASN A 153 13.82 5.50 -0.67
C ASN A 153 12.65 6.48 -0.44
N LYS A 154 12.48 6.97 0.80
CA LYS A 154 11.39 7.89 1.17
C LYS A 154 11.61 9.32 0.66
N LYS A 155 12.87 9.73 0.44
CA LYS A 155 13.20 11.07 -0.07
C LYS A 155 12.86 11.16 -1.55
N GLU A 156 13.14 10.11 -2.30
CA GLU A 156 12.81 10.00 -3.73
C GLU A 156 11.39 9.49 -3.99
N SER A 157 10.67 9.11 -2.92
CA SER A 157 9.34 8.50 -3.00
C SER A 157 9.29 7.34 -3.99
N CYS A 158 10.19 6.36 -3.85
CA CYS A 158 10.28 5.23 -4.77
C CYS A 158 10.61 3.90 -4.09
N ILE A 159 10.29 2.82 -4.80
CA ILE A 159 10.78 1.47 -4.55
C ILE A 159 11.53 0.95 -5.78
N GLU A 160 12.48 0.06 -5.54
CA GLU A 160 13.34 -0.54 -6.57
C GLU A 160 13.45 -2.05 -6.35
N LYS A 161 13.66 -2.79 -7.44
CA LYS A 161 13.93 -4.23 -7.44
C LYS A 161 15.23 -4.50 -8.17
#